data_AF-A0A0A2DNU0-F1
#
_entry.id   AF-A0A0A2DNU0-F1
#
_cell.length_a   1.000
_cell.length_b   1.000
_cell.length_c   1.000
_cell.angle_alpha   90.00
_cell.angle_beta   90.00
_cell.angle_gamma   90.00
#
_symmetry.space_group_name_H-M   'P 1'
#
loop_
_entity.id
_entity.type
_entity.pdbx_description
1 polymer ?
#
loop_
_entity_poly.entity_id
_entity_poly.type
_entity_poly.pdbx_seq_one_letter_code
_entity_poly.pdbx_strand_id
1 'polypeptide(L)' 'MQPIIIDKDTGVELWTASQCAEYTGTARGTFTSYAGRGRAPEPVAKHHGLTLWLSDDIREWHNNRIAQREK' A
#
# COMPACT_ATOMS: atom_id res chain seq x y z
N MET A 1 -8.16 -6.96 19.05
CA MET A 1 -7.01 -6.03 19.03
C MET A 1 -6.39 -6.07 17.63
N GLN A 2 -6.17 -4.93 16.98
CA GLN A 2 -5.56 -4.83 15.65
C GLN A 2 -4.31 -3.95 15.73
N PRO A 3 -3.10 -4.54 15.80
CA PRO A 3 -1.87 -3.75 15.84
C PRO A 3 -1.61 -3.09 14.48
N ILE A 4 -1.11 -1.86 14.51
CA ILE A 4 -0.70 -1.09 13.32
C ILE A 4 0.80 -0.80 13.37
N ILE A 5 1.41 -0.63 12.19
CA ILE A 5 2.82 -0.28 12.06
C ILE A 5 2.87 1.22 11.76
N ILE A 6 3.52 1.98 12.65
CA ILE A 6 3.74 3.41 12.48
C ILE A 6 5.24 3.64 12.30
N ASP A 7 5.60 4.42 11.29
CA ASP A 7 6.95 4.93 11.18
C ASP A 7 7.24 5.91 12.32
N LYS A 8 8.34 5.70 13.03
CA LYS A 8 8.64 6.44 14.25
C LYS A 8 8.99 7.90 13.98
N ASP A 9 9.66 8.19 12.87
CA ASP A 9 10.20 9.51 12.58
C ASP A 9 9.14 10.43 11.94
N THR A 10 8.31 9.89 11.07
CA THR A 10 7.27 10.63 10.36
C THR A 10 5.89 10.54 11.02
N GLY A 11 5.66 9.53 11.87
CA GLY A 11 4.35 9.23 12.44
C GLY A 11 3.34 8.67 11.44
N VAL A 12 3.78 8.34 10.21
CA VAL A 12 2.90 7.86 9.14
C VAL A 12 2.65 6.36 9.30
N GLU A 13 1.41 5.97 9.02
CA GLU A 13 1.02 4.56 9.03
C GLU A 13 1.61 3.81 7.83
N LEU A 14 2.23 2.68 8.11
CA LEU A 14 2.80 1.76 7.14
C LEU A 14 1.89 0.55 6.98
N TRP A 15 1.63 0.20 5.73
CA TRP A 15 0.81 -0.95 5.37
C TRP A 15 1.64 -2.08 4.80
N THR A 16 1.31 -3.30 5.22
CA THR A 16 1.79 -4.52 4.58
C THR A 16 1.12 -4.71 3.22
N ALA A 17 1.72 -5.55 2.37
CA ALA A 17 1.12 -5.93 1.08
C ALA A 17 -0.33 -6.44 1.22
N SER A 18 -0.66 -7.11 2.32
CA SER A 18 -2.01 -7.62 2.58
C SER A 18 -2.99 -6.48 2.87
N GLN A 19 -2.60 -5.49 3.68
CA GLN A 19 -3.42 -4.31 3.97
C GLN A 19 -3.63 -3.45 2.72
N CYS A 20 -2.59 -3.23 1.92
CA CYS A 20 -2.72 -2.52 0.64
C CYS A 20 -3.70 -3.24 -0.30
N ALA A 21 -3.62 -4.56 -0.37
CA ALA A 21 -4.48 -5.38 -1.22
C ALA A 21 -5.94 -5.32 -0.75
N GLU A 22 -6.19 -5.46 0.55
CA GLU A 22 -7.51 -5.33 1.16
C GLU A 22 -8.13 -3.96 0.89
N TYR A 23 -7.38 -2.89 1.15
CA TYR A 23 -7.85 -1.51 0.92
C TYR A 23 -8.21 -1.25 -0.54
N THR A 24 -7.43 -1.81 -1.47
CA THR A 24 -7.57 -1.53 -2.90
C THR A 24 -8.51 -2.51 -3.62
N GLY A 25 -9.08 -3.47 -2.88
CA GLY A 25 -9.94 -4.52 -3.44
C GLY A 25 -9.21 -5.47 -4.38
N THR A 26 -7.92 -5.72 -4.18
CA THR A 26 -7.10 -6.63 -5.00
C THR A 26 -6.57 -7.80 -4.18
N ALA A 27 -6.11 -8.87 -4.85
CA ALA A 27 -5.41 -9.95 -4.17
C ALA A 27 -3.97 -9.52 -3.82
N ARG A 28 -3.43 -9.99 -2.69
CA ARG A 28 -2.06 -9.67 -2.23
C ARG A 28 -1.00 -9.84 -3.33
N GLY A 29 -0.98 -10.99 -4.01
CA GLY A 29 -0.03 -11.28 -5.09
C GLY A 29 -0.19 -10.37 -6.30
N THR A 30 -1.42 -9.94 -6.59
CA THR A 30 -1.73 -8.97 -7.64
C THR A 30 -1.19 -7.59 -7.27
N PHE A 31 -1.43 -7.13 -6.04
CA PHE A 31 -0.92 -5.85 -5.56
C PHE A 31 0.62 -5.81 -5.63
N THR A 32 1.30 -6.84 -5.09
CA THR A 32 2.77 -6.92 -5.16
C THR A 32 3.29 -6.96 -6.60
N SER A 33 2.54 -7.60 -7.50
CA SER A 33 2.87 -7.60 -8.93
C SER A 33 2.66 -6.25 -9.61
N TYR A 34 1.73 -5.42 -9.13
CA TYR A 34 1.59 -4.04 -9.61
C TYR A 34 2.74 -3.17 -9.13
N ALA A 35 3.10 -3.25 -7.84
CA ALA A 35 4.24 -2.52 -7.29
C ALA A 35 5.54 -2.90 -8.03
N GLY A 36 5.80 -4.19 -8.23
CA GLY A 36 6.98 -4.66 -8.98
C GLY A 36 7.01 -4.29 -10.47
N ARG A 37 5.89 -3.83 -11.04
CA ARG A 37 5.79 -3.37 -12.44
C ARG A 37 5.63 -1.85 -12.55
N GLY A 38 5.80 -1.09 -11.46
CA GLY A 38 5.61 0.37 -11.44
C GLY A 38 4.17 0.81 -11.70
N ARG A 39 3.17 -0.05 -11.44
CA ARG A 39 1.73 0.25 -11.60
C ARG A 39 1.03 0.59 -10.29
N ALA A 40 1.69 0.36 -9.17
CA ALA A 40 1.28 0.76 -7.83
C ALA A 40 2.48 1.45 -7.15
N PRO A 41 2.28 2.16 -6.02
CA PRO A 41 3.36 2.81 -5.31
C PRO A 41 4.49 1.83 -4.94
N GLU A 42 5.71 2.36 -4.93
CA GLU A 42 6.89 1.59 -4.57
C GLU A 42 6.92 1.34 -3.05
N PRO A 43 7.46 0.20 -2.61
CA PRO A 43 7.60 -0.06 -1.18
C PRO A 43 8.67 0.85 -0.56
N VAL A 44 8.37 1.42 0.60
CA VAL A 44 9.27 2.34 1.29
C VAL A 44 10.25 1.65 2.24
N ALA A 45 9.90 0.48 2.74
CA ALA A 45 10.75 -0.24 3.68
C ALA A 45 10.57 -1.76 3.60
N LYS A 46 11.61 -2.47 4.05
CA LYS A 46 11.55 -3.88 4.39
C LYS A 46 11.87 -4.04 5.87
N HIS A 47 10.93 -4.57 6.64
CA HIS A 47 11.06 -4.76 8.08
C HIS A 47 10.72 -6.21 8.45
N HIS A 48 11.71 -6.96 8.95
CA HIS A 48 11.58 -8.38 9.32
C HIS A 48 10.89 -9.27 8.25
N GLY A 49 11.22 -9.06 6.97
CA GLY A 49 10.64 -9.83 5.86
C GLY A 49 9.27 -9.33 5.38
N LEU A 50 8.70 -8.32 6.05
CA LEU A 50 7.53 -7.58 5.56
C LEU A 50 8.00 -6.45 4.66
N THR A 51 7.44 -6.39 3.45
CA THR A 51 7.52 -5.19 2.62
C THR A 51 6.40 -4.25 3.05
N LEU A 52 6.75 -2.98 3.25
CA LEU A 52 5.87 -1.94 3.76
C LEU A 52 5.72 -0.80 2.75
N TRP A 53 4.53 -0.22 2.71
CA TRP A 53 4.15 0.92 1.89
C TRP A 53 3.61 2.04 2.78
N LEU A 54 3.81 3.29 2.38
CA LEU A 54 3.12 4.41 3.01
C LEU A 54 1.63 4.32 2.72
N SER A 55 0.81 4.28 3.77
CA SER A 55 -0.65 4.24 3.64
C SER A 55 -1.20 5.39 2.80
N ASP A 56 -0.61 6.57 2.92
CA ASP A 56 -1.03 7.77 2.21
C ASP A 56 -0.85 7.64 0.68
N ASP A 57 0.31 7.17 0.23
CA ASP A 57 0.57 6.89 -1.19
C ASP A 57 -0.42 5.89 -1.76
N ILE A 58 -0.77 4.85 -1.00
CA ILE A 58 -1.76 3.85 -1.42
C ILE A 58 -3.14 4.49 -1.58
N ARG A 59 -3.55 5.33 -0.62
CA ARG A 59 -4.84 6.03 -0.65
C ARG A 59 -4.91 6.97 -1.85
N GLU A 60 -3.89 7.79 -2.05
CA GLU A 60 -3.83 8.74 -3.17
C GLU A 60 -3.88 7.99 -4.52
N TRP A 61 -3.06 6.96 -4.68
CA TRP A 61 -3.04 6.13 -5.89
C TRP A 61 -4.40 5.47 -6.14
N HIS A 62 -5.03 4.91 -5.11
CA HIS A 62 -6.33 4.23 -5.25
C HIS A 62 -7.44 5.22 -5.64
N ASN A 63 -7.48 6.38 -5.00
CA ASN A 63 -8.45 7.44 -5.32
C ASN A 63 -8.30 7.93 -6.76
N ASN A 64 -7.06 8.15 -7.21
CA ASN A 64 -6.79 8.50 -8.61
C ASN A 64 -7.28 7.42 -9.58
N ARG A 65 -7.11 6.14 -9.24
CA ARG A 65 -7.61 5.03 -10.08
C ARG A 65 -9.13 4.94 -10.15
N ILE A 66 -9.83 5.22 -9.05
CA ILE A 66 -11.30 5.25 -9.04
C ILE A 66 -11.79 6.42 -9.88
N ALA A 67 -11.22 7.62 -9.70
CA ALA A 67 -11.60 8.81 -10.45
C ALA A 67 -11.43 8.63 -11.98
N GLN A 68 -10.40 7.89 -12.42
CA GLN A 68 -10.20 7.56 -13.84
C GLN A 68 -11.21 6.54 -14.38
N ARG A 69 -11.83 5.70 -13.54
CA ARG A 69 -12.85 4.73 -13.95
C ARG A 69 -14.24 5.34 -14.11
N GLU A 70 -14.52 6.41 -13.39
CA GLU A 70 -15.82 7.10 -13.39
C GLU A 70 -15.92 8.18 -14.48
N LYS A 71 -14.84 8.40 -15.22
CA LYS A 71 -14.73 9.37 -16.31
C LYS A 71 -14.95 8.72 -17.67
#